data_AF-A0A353R627-F1
#
_entry.id   AF-A0A353R627-F1
#
_cell.length_a   1.000
_cell.length_b   1.000
_cell.length_c   1.000
_cell.angle_alpha   90.00
_cell.angle_beta   90.00
_cell.angle_gamma   90.00
#
_symmetry.space_group_name_H-M   'P 1'
#
loop_
_entity.id
_entity.type
_entity.pdbx_description
1 polymer ?
#
loop_
_entity_poly.entity_id
_entity_poly.type
_entity_poly.pdbx_seq_one_letter_code
_entity_poly.pdbx_strand_id
1 'polypeptide(L)'
;MERVTDFLSLLSQNNNKPWFDAHKSQYREALEVFNHFTVQFIEGIALFDKDVTGLTVKDCTYRIYRDLRFSPDKTPYKTYMGAYICPGGKKSGFAGYYFHIGAPANDWSGNYFMSSGLFQPGPA
;
A
#
# COMPACT_ATOMS: atom_id res chain seq x y z
N MET A 1 9.95 -9.46 -3.49
CA MET A 1 8.53 -9.14 -3.68
C MET A 1 7.62 -10.36 -3.70
N GLU A 2 8.10 -11.56 -4.09
CA GLU A 2 7.34 -12.83 -4.05
C GLU A 2 6.61 -13.06 -2.71
N ARG A 3 7.31 -12.92 -1.57
CA ARG A 3 6.69 -13.04 -0.24
C ARG A 3 5.48 -12.11 -0.02
N VAL A 4 5.49 -10.92 -0.63
CA VAL A 4 4.36 -9.97 -0.58
C VAL A 4 3.20 -10.50 -1.40
N THR A 5 3.45 -10.91 -2.65
CA THR A 5 2.40 -11.43 -3.56
C THR A 5 1.78 -12.73 -3.04
N ASP A 6 2.59 -13.61 -2.46
CA ASP A 6 2.14 -14.89 -1.91
C ASP A 6 1.23 -14.67 -0.71
N PHE A 7 1.66 -13.84 0.25
CA PHE A 7 0.86 -13.51 1.41
C PHE A 7 -0.47 -12.87 1.01
N LEU A 8 -0.44 -11.89 0.09
CA LEU A 8 -1.66 -11.23 -0.37
C LEU A 8 -2.61 -12.20 -1.08
N SER A 9 -2.08 -13.16 -1.85
CA SER A 9 -2.86 -14.20 -2.54
C SER A 9 -3.49 -15.21 -1.58
N LEU A 10 -2.80 -15.56 -0.49
CA LEU A 10 -3.37 -16.39 0.58
C LEU A 10 -4.44 -15.62 1.37
N LEU A 11 -4.17 -14.35 1.67
CA LEU A 11 -5.10 -13.47 2.38
C LEU A 11 -6.38 -13.24 1.58
N SER A 12 -6.32 -13.10 0.25
CA SER A 12 -7.51 -12.90 -0.58
C SER A 12 -8.46 -14.10 -0.52
N GLN A 13 -7.93 -15.32 -0.41
CA GLN A 13 -8.70 -16.55 -0.26
C GLN A 13 -9.25 -16.76 1.17
N ASN A 14 -8.61 -16.13 2.17
CA ASN A 14 -8.88 -16.40 3.58
C ASN A 14 -9.08 -15.10 4.41
N ASN A 15 -9.77 -14.10 3.86
CA ASN A 15 -9.87 -12.77 4.45
C ASN A 15 -10.80 -12.72 5.67
N ASN A 16 -10.34 -13.27 6.79
CA ASN A 16 -11.03 -13.28 8.08
C ASN A 16 -10.02 -13.19 9.23
N LYS A 17 -10.50 -12.69 10.38
CA LYS A 17 -9.64 -12.42 11.55
C LYS A 17 -8.94 -13.66 12.11
N PRO A 18 -9.61 -14.81 12.33
CA PRO A 18 -8.95 -16.02 12.84
C PRO A 18 -7.78 -16.47 11.96
N TRP A 19 -7.98 -16.49 10.64
CA TRP A 19 -6.91 -16.86 9.71
C TRP A 19 -5.77 -15.86 9.74
N PHE A 20 -6.06 -14.55 9.73
CA PHE A 20 -5.03 -13.52 9.78
C PHE A 20 -4.21 -13.57 11.07
N ASP A 21 -4.85 -13.81 12.21
CA ASP A 21 -4.15 -13.93 13.50
C ASP A 21 -3.20 -15.13 13.51
N ALA A 22 -3.59 -16.25 12.90
CA ALA A 22 -2.74 -17.44 12.74
C ALA A 22 -1.56 -17.21 11.78
N HIS A 23 -1.71 -16.33 10.79
CA HIS A 23 -0.68 -16.03 9.76
C HIS A 23 0.00 -14.68 9.97
N LYS A 24 -0.08 -14.13 11.19
CA LYS A 24 0.42 -12.79 11.51
C LYS A 24 1.94 -12.65 11.35
N SER A 25 2.69 -13.73 11.53
CA SER A 25 4.14 -13.76 11.26
C SER A 25 4.44 -13.54 9.78
N GLN A 26 3.75 -14.28 8.89
CA GLN A 26 3.88 -14.14 7.44
C GLN A 26 3.52 -12.73 6.97
N TYR A 27 2.48 -12.14 7.56
CA TYR A 27 2.15 -10.73 7.31
C TYR A 27 3.31 -9.79 7.69
N ARG A 28 3.94 -9.98 8.86
CA ARG A 28 5.06 -9.13 9.31
C ARG A 28 6.25 -9.25 8.37
N GLU A 29 6.56 -10.45 7.92
CA GLU A 29 7.65 -10.66 6.95
C GLU A 29 7.35 -10.02 5.59
N ALA A 30 6.12 -10.17 5.08
CA ALA A 30 5.70 -9.49 3.85
C ALA A 30 5.76 -7.96 4.02
N LEU A 31 5.32 -7.45 5.17
CA LEU A 31 5.37 -6.02 5.49
C LEU A 31 6.81 -5.51 5.55
N GLU A 32 7.74 -6.27 6.12
CA GLU A 32 9.17 -5.91 6.16
C GLU A 32 9.75 -5.80 4.75
N VAL A 33 9.48 -6.78 3.89
CA VAL A 33 9.89 -6.74 2.47
C VAL A 33 9.33 -5.50 1.77
N PHE A 34 8.05 -5.19 1.96
CA PHE A 34 7.42 -4.01 1.37
C PHE A 34 7.99 -2.70 1.92
N ASN A 35 8.31 -2.64 3.22
CA ASN A 35 8.91 -1.48 3.85
C ASN A 35 10.33 -1.22 3.33
N HIS A 36 11.16 -2.26 3.19
CA HIS A 36 12.49 -2.13 2.58
C HIS A 36 12.42 -1.63 1.13
N PHE A 37 11.49 -2.18 0.33
CA PHE A 37 11.22 -1.65 -1.00
C PHE A 37 10.82 -0.17 -0.95
N THR A 38 9.95 0.21 0.01
CA THR A 38 9.48 1.60 0.12
C THR A 38 10.63 2.56 0.46
N VAL A 39 11.60 2.16 1.27
CA VAL A 39 12.82 2.97 1.52
C VAL A 39 13.55 3.24 0.21
N GLN A 40 13.86 2.19 -0.56
CA GLN A 40 14.55 2.33 -1.85
C GLN A 40 13.75 3.17 -2.84
N PHE A 41 12.42 3.05 -2.82
CA PHE A 41 11.53 3.81 -3.68
C PHE A 41 11.54 5.31 -3.33
N ILE A 42 11.50 5.66 -2.05
CA ILE A 42 11.64 7.05 -1.58
C ILE A 42 13.00 7.61 -2.01
N GLU A 43 14.08 6.88 -1.75
CA GLU A 43 15.44 7.30 -2.09
C GLU A 43 15.60 7.50 -3.61
N GLY A 44 15.06 6.58 -4.41
CA GLY A 44 15.09 6.65 -5.87
C GLY A 44 14.34 7.88 -6.41
N ILE A 45 13.16 8.20 -5.86
CA ILE A 45 12.41 9.40 -6.25
C ILE A 45 13.15 10.67 -5.81
N ALA A 46 13.73 10.66 -4.60
CA ALA A 46 14.48 11.79 -4.04
C ALA A 46 15.73 12.15 -4.87
N LEU A 47 16.18 11.30 -5.79
CA LEU A 47 17.25 11.64 -6.74
C LEU A 47 16.83 12.76 -7.68
N PHE A 48 15.58 12.78 -8.14
CA PHE A 48 15.07 13.73 -9.14
C PHE A 48 13.99 14.68 -8.61
N ASP A 49 13.31 14.34 -7.54
CA ASP A 49 12.29 15.17 -6.88
C ASP A 49 12.73 15.44 -5.44
N LYS A 50 13.29 16.62 -5.18
CA LYS A 50 13.86 16.94 -3.86
C LYS A 50 12.80 17.22 -2.80
N ASP A 51 11.55 17.49 -3.18
CA ASP A 51 10.48 17.85 -2.25
C ASP A 51 9.99 16.64 -1.42
N VAL A 52 10.36 15.42 -1.82
CA VAL A 52 10.08 14.18 -1.08
C VAL A 52 11.23 13.72 -0.17
N THR A 53 12.30 14.51 -0.07
CA THR A 53 13.46 14.16 0.77
C THR A 53 13.06 14.10 2.24
N GLY A 54 13.59 13.11 2.98
CA GLY A 54 13.38 12.98 4.42
C GLY A 54 12.06 12.30 4.82
N LEU A 55 11.24 11.86 3.85
CA LEU A 55 10.08 11.02 4.13
C LEU A 55 10.51 9.65 4.68
N THR A 56 9.72 9.15 5.62
CA THR A 56 9.88 7.79 6.14
C THR A 56 8.84 6.85 5.52
N VAL A 57 9.06 5.54 5.63
CA VAL A 57 8.08 4.52 5.21
C VAL A 57 6.70 4.76 5.83
N LYS A 58 6.63 5.21 7.08
CA LYS A 58 5.38 5.48 7.80
C LYS A 58 4.60 6.64 7.17
N ASP A 59 5.28 7.60 6.57
CA ASP A 59 4.66 8.75 5.90
C ASP A 59 4.00 8.33 4.60
N CYS A 60 4.51 7.27 3.96
CA CYS A 60 4.12 6.85 2.62
C CYS A 60 3.19 5.63 2.56
N THR A 61 3.24 4.74 3.55
CA THR A 61 2.50 3.46 3.53
C THR A 61 1.16 3.51 4.25
N TYR A 62 0.32 2.50 4.03
CA TYR A 62 -1.02 2.39 4.62
C TYR A 62 -1.12 1.19 5.57
N ARG A 63 -2.06 1.27 6.52
CA ARG A 63 -2.47 0.12 7.31
C ARG A 63 -3.23 -0.88 6.44
N ILE A 64 -3.07 -2.17 6.77
CA ILE A 64 -3.75 -3.29 6.09
C ILE A 64 -5.26 -3.35 6.39
N TYR A 65 -5.72 -2.80 7.52
CA TYR A 65 -7.14 -2.82 7.88
C TYR A 65 -7.99 -1.96 6.93
N ARG A 66 -9.16 -2.49 6.55
CA ARG A 66 -10.19 -1.76 5.81
C ARG A 66 -11.10 -0.98 6.75
N ASP A 67 -11.63 0.14 6.26
CA ASP A 67 -12.76 0.80 6.90
C ASP A 67 -14.05 0.15 6.38
N LEU A 68 -14.81 -0.47 7.29
CA LEU A 68 -15.99 -1.28 6.95
C LEU A 68 -17.32 -0.58 7.24
N ARG A 69 -17.31 0.63 7.80
CA ARG A 69 -18.53 1.29 8.32
C ARG A 69 -19.61 1.41 7.26
N PHE A 70 -19.21 1.72 6.03
CA PHE A 70 -20.12 1.97 4.90
C PHE A 70 -19.96 0.97 3.74
N SER A 71 -19.08 -0.04 3.87
CA SER A 71 -18.85 -1.01 2.80
C SER A 71 -19.87 -2.15 2.87
N PRO A 72 -20.52 -2.55 1.76
CA PRO A 72 -21.35 -3.75 1.73
C PRO A 72 -20.51 -5.02 1.90
N ASP A 73 -19.28 -5.02 1.40
CA ASP A 73 -18.28 -6.06 1.63
C ASP A 73 -17.60 -5.85 2.99
N LYS A 74 -17.74 -6.85 3.87
CA LYS A 74 -17.24 -6.82 5.25
C LYS A 74 -15.90 -7.53 5.45
N THR A 75 -15.17 -7.86 4.37
CA THR A 75 -13.84 -8.45 4.51
C THR A 75 -12.87 -7.45 5.19
N PRO A 76 -12.21 -7.84 6.31
CA PRO A 76 -11.54 -6.89 7.20
C PRO A 76 -10.19 -6.34 6.72
N TYR A 77 -9.52 -7.02 5.80
CA TYR A 77 -8.16 -6.68 5.38
C TYR A 77 -8.10 -6.29 3.90
N LYS A 78 -7.19 -5.38 3.57
CA LYS A 78 -6.80 -5.07 2.20
C LYS A 78 -6.00 -6.24 1.65
N THR A 79 -6.32 -6.64 0.44
CA THR A 79 -5.61 -7.66 -0.36
C THR A 79 -4.52 -7.04 -1.23
N TYR A 80 -4.06 -5.84 -0.87
CA TYR A 80 -3.00 -5.10 -1.55
C TYR A 80 -2.16 -4.30 -0.56
N MET A 81 -0.95 -3.96 -0.98
CA MET A 81 -0.08 -2.97 -0.34
C MET A 81 0.18 -1.82 -1.31
N GLY A 82 0.34 -0.62 -0.76
CA GLY A 82 0.66 0.54 -1.57
C GLY A 82 1.48 1.57 -0.79
N ALA A 83 2.22 2.37 -1.54
CA ALA A 83 3.04 3.46 -1.04
C ALA A 83 2.77 4.70 -1.89
N TYR A 84 2.49 5.83 -1.25
CA TYR A 84 2.32 7.13 -1.91
C TYR A 84 3.40 8.09 -1.44
N ILE A 85 4.27 8.49 -2.36
CA ILE A 85 5.42 9.35 -2.12
C ILE A 85 5.06 10.75 -2.64
N CYS A 86 4.80 11.68 -1.73
CA CYS A 86 4.50 13.07 -2.05
C CYS A 86 5.08 13.98 -0.96
N PRO A 87 5.32 15.27 -1.26
CA PRO A 87 5.84 16.22 -0.29
C PRO A 87 5.00 16.24 0.98
N GLY A 88 5.63 16.19 2.16
CA GLY A 88 4.90 16.13 3.45
C GLY A 88 4.15 14.81 3.75
N GLY A 89 4.33 13.77 2.92
CA GLY A 89 3.77 12.43 3.12
C GLY A 89 2.31 12.29 2.66
N LYS A 90 1.79 11.05 2.65
CA LYS A 90 0.55 10.66 1.95
C LYS A 90 -0.74 11.42 2.30
N LYS A 91 -0.72 12.26 3.35
CA LYS A 91 -1.86 13.05 3.83
C LYS A 91 -1.73 14.54 3.53
N SER A 92 -0.67 14.97 2.86
CA SER A 92 -0.37 16.38 2.60
C SER A 92 -1.30 17.04 1.58
N GLY A 93 -1.95 16.24 0.73
CA GLY A 93 -2.78 16.75 -0.37
C GLY A 93 -1.98 17.18 -1.60
N PHE A 94 -0.67 16.94 -1.63
CA PHE A 94 0.15 17.17 -2.83
C PHE A 94 0.09 15.99 -3.80
N ALA A 95 0.34 16.31 -5.07
CA ALA A 95 0.58 15.30 -6.10
C ALA A 95 1.87 14.52 -5.77
N GLY A 96 1.95 13.29 -6.27
CA GLY A 96 3.11 12.44 -6.03
C GLY A 96 3.04 11.15 -6.80
N TYR A 97 3.82 10.17 -6.34
CA TYR A 97 4.03 8.89 -7.01
C TYR A 97 3.44 7.76 -6.18
N TYR A 98 2.54 6.98 -6.76
CA TYR A 98 1.87 5.87 -6.11
C TYR A 98 2.37 4.55 -6.68
N PHE A 99 2.80 3.65 -5.81
CA PHE A 99 3.09 2.25 -6.15
C PHE A 99 2.02 1.34 -5.54
N HIS A 100 1.56 0.36 -6.31
CA HIS A 100 0.52 -0.58 -5.91
C HIS A 100 0.90 -2.02 -6.24
N ILE A 101 0.70 -2.91 -5.28
CA ILE A 101 0.83 -4.36 -5.46
C ILE A 101 -0.35 -5.10 -4.81
N GLY A 102 -1.15 -5.79 -5.62
CA GLY A 102 -2.38 -6.45 -5.20
C GLY A 102 -2.40 -7.96 -5.43
N ALA A 103 -3.20 -8.69 -4.68
CA ALA A 103 -3.54 -10.08 -4.98
C ALA A 103 -4.49 -10.15 -6.18
N PRO A 104 -4.39 -11.15 -7.07
CA PRO A 104 -5.29 -11.27 -8.21
C PRO A 104 -6.77 -11.10 -7.83
N ALA A 105 -7.43 -10.13 -8.45
CA ALA A 105 -8.83 -9.78 -8.22
C ALA A 105 -9.42 -9.17 -9.50
N ASN A 106 -10.76 -9.20 -9.61
CA ASN A 106 -11.48 -8.66 -10.77
C ASN A 106 -11.74 -7.15 -10.67
N ASP A 107 -11.07 -6.46 -9.74
CA ASP A 107 -11.21 -5.02 -9.51
C ASP A 107 -9.85 -4.32 -9.46
N TRP A 108 -9.85 -3.03 -9.14
CA TRP A 108 -8.62 -2.23 -9.08
C TRP A 108 -7.59 -2.77 -8.08
N SER A 109 -8.03 -3.46 -7.03
CA SER A 109 -7.21 -3.89 -5.91
C SER A 109 -6.29 -5.06 -6.22
N GLY A 110 -6.49 -5.72 -7.37
CA GLY A 110 -5.69 -6.88 -7.78
C GLY A 110 -4.65 -6.63 -8.86
N ASN A 111 -4.32 -5.37 -9.10
CA ASN A 111 -3.38 -4.99 -10.14
C ASN A 111 -1.95 -4.81 -9.61
N TYR A 112 -1.02 -4.67 -10.55
CA TYR A 112 0.33 -4.21 -10.30
C TYR A 112 0.56 -2.95 -11.13
N PHE A 113 0.70 -1.80 -10.48
CA PHE A 113 0.85 -0.55 -11.22
C PHE A 113 1.57 0.52 -10.42
N MET A 114 2.05 1.52 -11.16
CA MET A 114 2.56 2.77 -10.62
C MET A 114 1.84 3.91 -11.33
N SER A 115 1.52 4.97 -10.61
CA SER A 115 0.91 6.17 -11.16
C SER A 115 1.52 7.44 -10.55
N SER A 116 1.37 8.57 -11.23
CA SER A 116 1.75 9.87 -10.70
C SER A 116 0.60 10.86 -10.87
N GLY A 117 0.43 11.77 -9.92
CA GLY A 117 -0.59 12.82 -9.98
C GLY A 117 -1.21 13.10 -8.63
N LEU A 118 -2.33 13.83 -8.63
CA LEU A 118 -3.09 14.15 -7.43
C LEU A 118 -4.35 13.28 -7.37
N PHE A 119 -4.54 12.59 -6.24
CA PHE A 119 -5.76 11.85 -5.97
C PHE A 119 -6.88 12.82 -5.56
N GLN A 120 -8.04 12.73 -6.23
CA GLN A 120 -9.20 13.59 -5.98
C GLN A 120 -8.83 15.08 -5.90
N PRO A 121 -8.29 15.67 -6.99
CA PRO A 121 -7.95 17.09 -7.01
C PRO A 121 -9.22 17.91 -6.74
N GLY A 122 -9.05 19.01 -6.00
CA GLY A 122 -10.12 19.99 -5.85
C GLY A 122 -10.52 20.56 -7.22
N PRO A 123 -11.74 21.13 -7.33
CA PRO A 123 -12.13 21.86 -8.52
C PRO A 123 -11.11 22.95 -8.85
N ALA A 124 -10.89 23.18 -10.14
CA ALA A 124 -10.02 24.22 -10.67
C ALA A 124 -10.60 25.62 -10.43
#